data_AF-A0A396IQ89-F1
#
_entry.id   AF-A0A396IQ89-F1
#
_cell.length_a   1.000
_cell.length_b   1.000
_cell.length_c   1.000
_cell.angle_alpha   90.00
_cell.angle_beta   90.00
_cell.angle_gamma   90.00
#
_symmetry.space_group_name_H-M   'P 1'
#
loop_
_entity.id
_entity.type
_entity.pdbx_description
1 polymer ?
#
loop_
_entity_poly.entity_id
_entity_poly.type
_entity_poly.pdbx_seq_one_letter_code
_entity_poly.pdbx_strand_id
1 'polypeptide(L)'
;MKDPISRGVFLKWDYFSEATLKFVMETAELLHLEGTDKGWRNLMPGILPMDNGMNDLIDLVLENCHQIQCLVDTKHIKSKVPSVFSNLKNVTLRSCSMLVSVFDLSTSRGLLLLEKLEIIDCEKLENIITTDCDNDNNNSCNSMFPNLKFLCIEKCHQLQFILPCHSAGDFLLLESIMIRSCDELKYIFGQHQDVKLASLKELELLVVPNFINIFPEPSSIKGSSNSISKLQSESVKSNTLAWSQICCFGYKSRGSTSTKMPLVSKDEPKDCSITLVTPSHIFIYSFWF
;
A
#
# COMPACT_ATOMS: atom_id res chain seq x y z
N MET A 1 -19.08 -15.34 -28.64
CA MET A 1 -19.22 -15.44 -27.18
C MET A 1 -19.81 -14.13 -26.73
N LYS A 2 -20.97 -14.13 -26.06
CA LYS A 2 -21.48 -12.92 -25.43
C LYS A 2 -20.64 -12.69 -24.18
N ASP A 3 -20.03 -11.52 -24.04
CA ASP A 3 -19.52 -11.11 -22.74
C ASP A 3 -20.69 -11.21 -21.75
N PRO A 4 -20.55 -11.92 -20.62
CA PRO A 4 -21.55 -11.86 -19.57
C PRO A 4 -21.72 -10.40 -19.18
N ILE A 5 -22.96 -9.92 -19.16
CA ILE A 5 -23.26 -8.55 -18.73
C ILE A 5 -22.85 -8.48 -17.26
N SER A 6 -21.71 -7.87 -16.96
CA SER A 6 -21.23 -7.73 -15.60
C SER A 6 -22.25 -6.99 -14.75
N ARG A 7 -22.48 -7.49 -13.53
CA ARG A 7 -23.50 -6.95 -12.61
C ARG A 7 -22.96 -5.74 -11.85
N GLY A 8 -22.74 -4.65 -12.59
CA GLY A 8 -22.26 -3.39 -12.02
C GLY A 8 -23.39 -2.54 -11.44
N VAL A 9 -23.20 -2.05 -10.21
CA VAL A 9 -24.17 -1.20 -9.51
C VAL A 9 -23.48 0.00 -8.87
N PHE A 10 -24.02 1.18 -9.14
CA PHE A 10 -23.67 2.44 -8.47
C PHE A 10 -24.80 2.82 -7.52
N LEU A 11 -24.49 2.98 -6.23
CA LEU A 11 -25.46 3.31 -5.19
C LEU A 11 -24.99 4.52 -4.40
N LYS A 12 -25.86 5.53 -4.28
CA LYS A 12 -25.83 6.49 -3.17
C LYS A 12 -26.71 5.92 -2.06
N TRP A 13 -26.13 5.53 -0.93
CA TRP A 13 -26.82 4.63 0.00
C TRP A 13 -28.04 5.25 0.70
N ASP A 14 -28.07 6.58 0.89
CA ASP A 14 -29.21 7.33 1.49
C ASP A 14 -30.54 7.11 0.76
N TYR A 15 -30.50 6.59 -0.48
CA TYR A 15 -31.68 6.39 -1.33
C TYR A 15 -32.24 4.96 -1.31
N PHE A 16 -31.58 4.01 -0.64
CA PHE A 16 -31.96 2.60 -0.67
C PHE A 16 -32.35 2.08 0.70
N SER A 17 -33.31 1.14 0.73
CA SER A 17 -33.59 0.38 1.94
C SER A 17 -32.41 -0.51 2.30
N GLU A 18 -32.24 -0.81 3.59
CA GLU A 18 -31.21 -1.74 4.06
C GLU A 18 -31.31 -3.12 3.38
N ALA A 19 -32.52 -3.60 3.12
CA ALA A 19 -32.75 -4.87 2.42
C ALA A 19 -32.26 -4.82 0.96
N THR A 20 -32.49 -3.71 0.26
CA THR A 20 -32.01 -3.51 -1.11
C THR A 20 -30.48 -3.43 -1.14
N LEU A 21 -29.88 -2.72 -0.19
CA LEU A 21 -28.44 -2.60 -0.08
C LEU A 21 -27.79 -3.97 0.15
N LYS A 22 -28.32 -4.78 1.08
CA LYS A 22 -27.84 -6.14 1.32
C LYS A 22 -27.92 -7.01 0.07
N PHE A 23 -29.07 -7.02 -0.61
CA PHE A 23 -29.24 -7.78 -1.84
C PHE A 23 -28.24 -7.38 -2.94
N VAL A 24 -28.00 -6.08 -3.10
CA VAL A 24 -27.01 -5.62 -4.09
C VAL A 24 -25.61 -6.04 -3.68
N MET A 25 -25.22 -5.85 -2.42
CA MET A 25 -23.90 -6.22 -1.92
C MET A 25 -23.61 -7.71 -2.03
N GLU A 26 -24.63 -8.56 -1.87
CA GLU A 26 -24.49 -10.02 -2.03
C GLU A 26 -24.32 -10.46 -3.48
N THR A 27 -24.77 -9.66 -4.44
CA THR A 27 -24.97 -10.13 -5.82
C THR A 27 -24.26 -9.31 -6.90
N ALA A 28 -23.66 -8.17 -6.54
CA ALA A 28 -22.90 -7.32 -7.43
C ALA A 28 -21.51 -7.89 -7.70
N GLU A 29 -21.07 -7.78 -8.95
CA GLU A 29 -19.68 -8.05 -9.35
C GLU A 29 -18.87 -6.75 -9.34
N LEU A 30 -19.50 -5.61 -9.61
CA LEU A 30 -18.87 -4.30 -9.52
C LEU A 30 -19.75 -3.43 -8.63
N LEU A 31 -19.20 -2.95 -7.52
CA LEU A 31 -19.95 -2.18 -6.53
C LEU A 31 -19.29 -0.84 -6.32
N HIS A 32 -20.01 0.24 -6.65
CA HIS A 32 -19.65 1.59 -6.25
C HIS A 32 -20.67 2.08 -5.23
N LEU A 33 -20.22 2.27 -3.99
CA LEU A 33 -20.99 2.91 -2.94
C LEU A 33 -20.48 4.33 -2.71
N GLU A 34 -21.36 5.30 -2.85
CA GLU A 34 -21.15 6.66 -2.40
C GLU A 34 -21.85 6.86 -1.06
N GLY A 35 -21.04 7.07 -0.02
CA GLY A 35 -21.40 7.28 1.37
C GLY A 35 -21.97 8.68 1.64
N THR A 36 -22.54 8.81 2.83
CA THR A 36 -22.92 10.09 3.45
C THR A 36 -22.43 10.08 4.90
N ASP A 37 -22.68 11.13 5.67
CA ASP A 37 -22.17 11.24 7.06
C ASP A 37 -22.76 10.20 8.03
N LYS A 38 -23.83 9.49 7.64
CA LYS A 38 -24.41 8.38 8.40
C LYS A 38 -23.92 7.07 7.77
N GLY A 39 -23.74 6.00 8.56
CA GLY A 39 -23.28 4.74 7.97
C GLY A 39 -22.67 3.75 8.95
N TRP A 40 -22.07 2.72 8.38
CA TRP A 40 -21.47 1.57 9.07
C TRP A 40 -19.97 1.76 9.25
N ARG A 41 -19.42 1.10 10.28
CA ARG A 41 -17.97 1.10 10.51
C ARG A 41 -17.20 0.17 9.58
N ASN A 42 -17.89 -0.74 8.91
CA ASN A 42 -17.33 -1.79 8.07
C ASN A 42 -18.40 -2.41 7.16
N LEU A 43 -17.96 -3.05 6.08
CA LEU A 43 -18.86 -3.81 5.19
C LEU A 43 -19.24 -5.15 5.83
N MET A 44 -18.29 -5.82 6.48
CA MET A 44 -18.49 -7.10 7.13
C MET A 44 -17.84 -7.13 8.53
N PRO A 45 -18.53 -7.62 9.58
CA PRO A 45 -19.93 -8.03 9.60
C PRO A 45 -20.94 -6.87 9.57
N GLY A 46 -20.51 -5.62 9.38
CA GLY A 46 -21.36 -4.44 9.54
C GLY A 46 -22.64 -4.49 8.72
N ILE A 47 -22.54 -4.54 7.39
CA ILE A 47 -23.70 -4.57 6.50
C ILE A 47 -24.13 -6.00 6.19
N LEU A 48 -23.15 -6.86 5.90
CA LEU A 48 -23.37 -8.28 5.60
C LEU A 48 -22.69 -9.17 6.65
N PRO A 49 -23.33 -10.29 7.05
CA PRO A 49 -22.73 -11.21 8.00
C PRO A 49 -21.55 -11.95 7.35
N MET A 50 -20.64 -12.50 8.17
CA MET A 50 -19.39 -13.12 7.68
C MET A 50 -19.59 -14.40 6.86
N ASP A 51 -20.73 -15.07 6.99
CA ASP A 51 -21.10 -16.29 6.29
C ASP A 51 -21.78 -16.04 4.94
N ASN A 52 -22.16 -14.79 4.65
CA ASN A 52 -22.91 -14.41 3.47
C ASN A 52 -22.34 -13.11 2.88
N GLY A 53 -21.41 -13.16 1.91
CA GLY A 53 -21.10 -11.92 1.19
C GLY A 53 -19.90 -11.86 0.27
N MET A 54 -20.10 -11.04 -0.78
CA MET A 54 -19.12 -10.31 -1.60
C MET A 54 -17.99 -11.13 -2.24
N ASN A 55 -18.11 -12.46 -2.29
CA ASN A 55 -17.12 -13.32 -2.93
C ASN A 55 -17.15 -13.22 -4.47
N ASP A 56 -18.28 -12.84 -5.06
CA ASP A 56 -18.42 -12.59 -6.49
C ASP A 56 -17.95 -11.17 -6.88
N LEU A 57 -17.65 -10.32 -5.90
CA LEU A 57 -17.21 -8.95 -6.13
C LEU A 57 -15.82 -8.94 -6.76
N ILE A 58 -15.71 -8.26 -7.90
CA ILE A 58 -14.51 -8.07 -8.71
C ILE A 58 -13.95 -6.66 -8.50
N ASP A 59 -14.82 -5.65 -8.40
CA ASP A 59 -14.44 -4.25 -8.23
C ASP A 59 -15.24 -3.59 -7.11
N LEU A 60 -14.53 -3.00 -6.15
CA LEU A 60 -15.12 -2.26 -5.03
C LEU A 60 -14.64 -0.81 -5.06
N VAL A 61 -15.59 0.11 -5.17
CA VAL A 61 -15.38 1.54 -5.02
C VAL A 61 -16.19 2.05 -3.83
N LEU A 62 -15.52 2.65 -2.86
CA LEU A 62 -16.16 3.37 -1.76
C LEU A 62 -15.74 4.84 -1.83
N GLU A 63 -16.71 5.74 -1.88
CA GLU A 63 -16.48 7.17 -2.01
C GLU A 63 -17.30 7.93 -0.96
N ASN A 64 -16.71 8.90 -0.25
CA ASN A 64 -17.39 9.68 0.80
C ASN A 64 -18.00 8.83 1.93
N CYS A 65 -17.44 7.64 2.18
CA CYS A 65 -17.90 6.73 3.25
C CYS A 65 -17.24 7.09 4.60
N HIS A 66 -17.62 8.23 5.17
CA HIS A 66 -16.95 8.82 6.34
C HIS A 66 -17.05 8.02 7.64
N GLN A 67 -17.93 7.02 7.76
CA GLN A 67 -18.04 6.20 8.98
C GLN A 67 -17.18 4.92 8.93
N ILE A 68 -16.72 4.50 7.75
CA ILE A 68 -15.97 3.26 7.57
C ILE A 68 -14.60 3.40 8.22
N GLN A 69 -14.28 2.45 9.09
CA GLN A 69 -13.00 2.33 9.80
C GLN A 69 -12.13 1.22 9.22
N CYS A 70 -12.75 0.17 8.68
CA CYS A 70 -12.13 -0.91 7.91
C CYS A 70 -13.14 -1.58 6.97
N LEU A 71 -12.69 -2.37 5.98
CA LEU A 71 -13.62 -3.09 5.09
C LEU A 71 -14.22 -4.31 5.79
N VAL A 72 -13.37 -5.09 6.47
CA VAL A 72 -13.74 -6.29 7.22
C VAL A 72 -13.20 -6.16 8.63
N ASP A 73 -14.06 -6.39 9.64
CA ASP A 73 -13.66 -6.46 11.04
C ASP A 73 -13.74 -7.89 11.53
N THR A 74 -12.58 -8.51 11.74
CA THR A 74 -12.49 -9.88 12.27
C THR A 74 -12.15 -9.93 13.75
N LYS A 75 -12.06 -8.80 14.46
CA LYS A 75 -11.61 -8.73 15.87
C LYS A 75 -12.41 -9.61 16.83
N HIS A 76 -13.68 -9.89 16.50
CA HIS A 76 -14.58 -10.68 17.33
C HIS A 76 -14.71 -12.15 16.89
N ILE A 77 -14.02 -12.56 15.82
CA ILE A 77 -14.09 -13.91 15.26
C ILE A 77 -13.03 -14.79 15.93
N LYS A 78 -13.48 -15.77 16.74
CA LYS A 78 -12.60 -16.69 17.48
C LYS A 78 -12.20 -17.95 16.70
N SER A 79 -12.77 -18.13 15.51
CA SER A 79 -12.55 -19.29 14.62
C SER A 79 -11.81 -18.85 13.35
N LYS A 80 -11.53 -19.80 12.45
CA LYS A 80 -10.99 -19.47 11.12
C LYS A 80 -11.92 -18.46 10.42
N VAL A 81 -11.35 -17.33 9.99
CA VAL A 81 -12.08 -16.29 9.24
C VAL A 81 -12.56 -16.89 7.92
N PRO A 82 -13.87 -16.79 7.59
CA PRO A 82 -14.38 -17.19 6.29
C PRO A 82 -13.69 -16.45 5.14
N SER A 83 -13.57 -17.10 3.98
CA SER A 83 -13.08 -16.41 2.78
C SER A 83 -14.10 -15.36 2.36
N VAL A 84 -13.67 -14.10 2.36
CA VAL A 84 -14.42 -12.95 1.87
C VAL A 84 -13.61 -12.31 0.76
N PHE A 85 -14.29 -11.69 -0.22
CA PHE A 85 -13.65 -11.03 -1.36
C PHE A 85 -12.78 -11.93 -2.24
N SER A 86 -13.16 -13.21 -2.38
CA SER A 86 -12.35 -14.22 -3.07
C SER A 86 -12.05 -13.88 -4.55
N ASN A 87 -12.95 -13.15 -5.23
CA ASN A 87 -12.76 -12.71 -6.63
C ASN A 87 -12.33 -11.25 -6.79
N LEU A 88 -12.03 -10.56 -5.69
CA LEU A 88 -11.80 -9.12 -5.70
C LEU A 88 -10.47 -8.79 -6.38
N LYS A 89 -10.53 -7.94 -7.41
CA LYS A 89 -9.39 -7.52 -8.21
C LYS A 89 -9.03 -6.06 -7.99
N ASN A 90 -10.03 -5.21 -7.80
CA ASN A 90 -9.83 -3.77 -7.70
C ASN A 90 -10.49 -3.24 -6.44
N VAL A 91 -9.74 -2.41 -5.70
CA VAL A 91 -10.27 -1.66 -4.57
C VAL A 91 -9.90 -0.19 -4.75
N THR A 92 -10.92 0.67 -4.71
CA THR A 92 -10.77 2.12 -4.74
C THR A 92 -11.49 2.74 -3.55
N LEU A 93 -10.76 3.42 -2.67
CA LEU A 93 -11.31 4.11 -1.50
C LEU A 93 -11.03 5.61 -1.63
N ARG A 94 -12.07 6.44 -1.56
CA ARG A 94 -11.98 7.90 -1.76
C ARG A 94 -12.69 8.64 -0.65
N SER A 95 -11.99 9.57 0.00
CA SER A 95 -12.56 10.47 1.02
C SER A 95 -13.23 9.71 2.18
N CYS A 96 -12.68 8.55 2.59
CA CYS A 96 -13.15 7.78 3.75
C CYS A 96 -12.44 8.26 5.02
N SER A 97 -12.86 9.40 5.56
CA SER A 97 -12.15 10.16 6.62
C SER A 97 -11.97 9.44 7.96
N MET A 98 -12.75 8.39 8.28
CA MET A 98 -12.58 7.58 9.50
C MET A 98 -11.84 6.26 9.25
N LEU A 99 -11.38 6.00 8.03
CA LEU A 99 -10.69 4.76 7.67
C LEU A 99 -9.34 4.73 8.38
N VAL A 100 -9.19 3.84 9.36
CA VAL A 100 -7.93 3.67 10.12
C VAL A 100 -7.07 2.58 9.49
N SER A 101 -7.73 1.55 8.93
CA SER A 101 -7.07 0.47 8.20
C SER A 101 -7.97 -0.12 7.12
N VAL A 102 -7.40 -0.66 6.04
CA VAL A 102 -8.22 -1.27 4.98
C VAL A 102 -8.61 -2.71 5.32
N PHE A 103 -7.60 -3.53 5.62
CA PHE A 103 -7.73 -4.95 5.90
C PHE A 103 -7.04 -5.33 7.21
N ASP A 104 -7.42 -6.47 7.76
CA ASP A 104 -6.57 -7.19 8.70
C ASP A 104 -5.73 -8.26 7.99
N LEU A 105 -4.74 -8.80 8.71
CA LEU A 105 -3.85 -9.83 8.19
C LEU A 105 -4.59 -11.12 7.77
N SER A 106 -5.70 -11.44 8.43
CA SER A 106 -6.48 -12.64 8.11
C SER A 106 -7.17 -12.53 6.76
N THR A 107 -7.76 -11.36 6.48
CA THR A 107 -8.50 -11.04 5.27
C THR A 107 -7.54 -10.79 4.10
N SER A 108 -6.41 -10.12 4.34
CA SER A 108 -5.41 -9.84 3.28
C SER A 108 -4.84 -11.10 2.64
N ARG A 109 -4.72 -12.20 3.40
CA ARG A 109 -4.28 -13.51 2.91
C ARG A 109 -5.26 -14.19 1.96
N GLY A 110 -6.55 -13.81 2.01
CA GLY A 110 -7.58 -14.31 1.10
C GLY A 110 -7.65 -13.58 -0.24
N LEU A 111 -7.05 -12.38 -0.32
CA LEU A 111 -7.10 -11.48 -1.48
C LEU A 111 -6.05 -11.84 -2.53
N LEU A 112 -6.12 -13.08 -3.03
CA LEU A 112 -5.16 -13.63 -3.98
C LEU A 112 -5.28 -13.04 -5.39
N LEU A 113 -6.45 -12.49 -5.73
CA LEU A 113 -6.73 -11.94 -7.06
C LEU A 113 -6.63 -10.41 -7.14
N LEU A 114 -6.26 -9.74 -6.05
CA LEU A 114 -6.15 -8.28 -6.01
C LEU A 114 -5.03 -7.81 -6.95
N GLU A 115 -5.39 -7.02 -7.97
CA GLU A 115 -4.50 -6.47 -8.99
C GLU A 115 -4.29 -4.95 -8.82
N LYS A 116 -5.28 -4.23 -8.27
CA LYS A 116 -5.23 -2.77 -8.08
C LYS A 116 -5.73 -2.36 -6.69
N LEU A 117 -4.95 -1.51 -6.02
CA LEU A 117 -5.34 -0.82 -4.79
C LEU A 117 -5.12 0.70 -4.95
N GLU A 118 -6.20 1.46 -4.83
CA GLU A 118 -6.22 2.92 -4.91
C GLU A 118 -6.87 3.50 -3.66
N ILE A 119 -6.17 4.38 -2.96
CA ILE A 119 -6.65 5.02 -1.74
C ILE A 119 -6.37 6.51 -1.82
N ILE A 120 -7.41 7.33 -1.76
CA ILE A 120 -7.30 8.78 -1.95
C ILE A 120 -8.03 9.48 -0.82
N ASP A 121 -7.40 10.48 -0.21
CA ASP A 121 -8.02 11.41 0.72
C ASP A 121 -8.60 10.72 1.98
N CYS A 122 -7.92 9.70 2.48
CA CYS A 122 -8.27 8.99 3.72
C CYS A 122 -7.38 9.50 4.87
N GLU A 123 -7.75 10.63 5.45
CA GLU A 123 -6.90 11.39 6.39
C GLU A 123 -6.45 10.61 7.63
N LYS A 124 -7.30 9.71 8.15
CA LYS A 124 -7.02 8.89 9.35
C LYS A 124 -6.37 7.54 9.05
N LEU A 125 -6.01 7.28 7.80
CA LEU A 125 -5.43 5.99 7.44
C LEU A 125 -4.03 5.88 8.01
N GLU A 126 -3.87 5.04 9.02
CA GLU A 126 -2.58 4.79 9.67
C GLU A 126 -1.85 3.61 9.01
N ASN A 127 -2.58 2.60 8.55
CA ASN A 127 -2.05 1.34 8.02
C ASN A 127 -2.96 0.78 6.92
N ILE A 128 -2.44 0.20 5.83
CA ILE A 128 -3.32 -0.55 4.91
C ILE A 128 -3.77 -1.87 5.53
N ILE A 129 -2.85 -2.55 6.23
CA ILE A 129 -3.09 -3.84 6.89
C ILE A 129 -2.76 -3.71 8.37
N THR A 130 -3.70 -4.07 9.25
CA THR A 130 -3.41 -4.20 10.70
C THR A 130 -2.71 -5.53 10.97
N THR A 131 -1.59 -5.49 11.69
CA THR A 131 -0.86 -6.69 12.11
C THR A 131 -1.02 -6.98 13.58
N ASP A 132 -1.38 -8.23 13.91
CA ASP A 132 -1.24 -8.80 15.25
C ASP A 132 0.11 -9.53 15.38
N CYS A 133 1.21 -8.98 14.83
CA CYS A 133 2.51 -9.65 14.79
C CYS A 133 3.26 -9.67 16.14
N ASP A 134 2.64 -9.19 17.22
CA ASP A 134 3.24 -9.21 18.56
C ASP A 134 3.24 -10.60 19.23
N ASN A 135 2.58 -11.63 18.66
CA ASN A 135 2.38 -12.90 19.38
C ASN A 135 2.69 -14.19 18.61
N ASP A 136 3.09 -14.14 17.35
CA ASP A 136 3.49 -15.34 16.60
C ASP A 136 5.00 -15.36 16.36
N ASN A 137 5.71 -16.12 17.20
CA ASN A 137 7.08 -16.60 16.98
C ASN A 137 7.23 -17.47 15.72
N ASN A 138 6.21 -17.54 14.86
CA ASN A 138 6.26 -18.21 13.58
C ASN A 138 6.50 -17.16 12.49
N ASN A 139 7.73 -17.17 11.97
CA ASN A 139 8.23 -16.44 10.80
C ASN A 139 7.45 -16.64 9.48
N SER A 140 6.18 -17.07 9.51
CA SER A 140 5.33 -17.24 8.35
C SER A 140 4.63 -15.93 8.03
N CYS A 141 5.40 -14.96 7.54
CA CYS A 141 4.83 -14.01 6.58
C CYS A 141 4.27 -14.87 5.43
N ASN A 142 2.95 -15.01 5.37
CA ASN A 142 2.30 -15.59 4.20
C ASN A 142 2.06 -14.48 3.20
N SER A 143 2.14 -14.83 1.92
CA SER A 143 2.01 -13.90 0.81
C SER A 143 0.74 -13.05 0.92
N MET A 144 0.90 -11.73 0.79
CA MET A 144 -0.22 -10.78 0.71
C MET A 144 -0.24 -10.13 -0.66
N PHE A 145 -1.41 -10.12 -1.30
CA PHE A 145 -1.62 -9.54 -2.63
C PHE A 145 -0.58 -10.00 -3.69
N PRO A 146 -0.40 -11.33 -3.90
CA PRO A 146 0.60 -11.86 -4.82
C PRO A 146 0.46 -11.35 -6.26
N ASN A 147 -0.74 -10.91 -6.65
CA ASN A 147 -1.07 -10.42 -7.98
C ASN A 147 -1.18 -8.90 -8.10
N LEU A 148 -0.80 -8.14 -7.05
CA LEU A 148 -0.90 -6.68 -7.08
C LEU A 148 0.04 -6.09 -8.13
N LYS A 149 -0.53 -5.29 -9.04
CA LYS A 149 0.17 -4.62 -10.15
C LYS A 149 0.23 -3.11 -9.98
N PHE A 150 -0.82 -2.52 -9.39
CA PHE A 150 -0.98 -1.07 -9.29
C PHE A 150 -1.31 -0.66 -7.86
N LEU A 151 -0.48 0.21 -7.30
CA LEU A 151 -0.69 0.81 -5.99
C LEU A 151 -0.69 2.34 -6.13
N CYS A 152 -1.79 2.97 -5.73
CA CYS A 152 -1.93 4.43 -5.73
C CYS A 152 -2.41 4.92 -4.36
N ILE A 153 -1.67 5.84 -3.75
CA ILE A 153 -2.01 6.44 -2.46
C ILE A 153 -1.86 7.95 -2.55
N GLU A 154 -2.93 8.68 -2.28
CA GLU A 154 -2.93 10.14 -2.34
C GLU A 154 -3.57 10.75 -1.09
N LYS A 155 -2.99 11.80 -0.53
CA LYS A 155 -3.56 12.59 0.59
C LYS A 155 -3.90 11.74 1.84
N CYS A 156 -3.06 10.75 2.14
CA CYS A 156 -3.18 9.92 3.34
C CYS A 156 -2.10 10.34 4.35
N HIS A 157 -2.36 11.43 5.07
CA HIS A 157 -1.32 12.16 5.83
C HIS A 157 -0.78 11.39 7.04
N GLN A 158 -1.57 10.50 7.67
CA GLN A 158 -1.19 9.71 8.85
C GLN A 158 -0.55 8.35 8.52
N LEU A 159 -0.43 8.00 7.23
CA LEU A 159 0.08 6.70 6.81
C LEU A 159 1.60 6.65 6.97
N GLN A 160 2.11 5.82 7.88
CA GLN A 160 3.56 5.73 8.15
C GLN A 160 4.29 4.69 7.30
N PHE A 161 3.61 3.57 7.01
CA PHE A 161 4.06 2.53 6.08
C PHE A 161 2.86 1.98 5.32
N ILE A 162 3.10 1.52 4.09
CA ILE A 162 2.03 1.05 3.21
C ILE A 162 1.70 -0.41 3.53
N LEU A 163 2.70 -1.30 3.55
CA LEU A 163 2.48 -2.73 3.85
C LEU A 163 3.42 -3.20 4.96
N PRO A 164 2.91 -3.83 6.02
CA PRO A 164 3.67 -4.09 7.25
C PRO A 164 4.76 -5.15 7.06
N CYS A 165 4.49 -6.18 6.28
CA CYS A 165 5.42 -7.25 5.94
C CYS A 165 5.12 -7.80 4.55
N HIS A 166 6.01 -8.65 4.05
CA HIS A 166 5.86 -9.35 2.78
C HIS A 166 6.61 -10.67 2.87
N SER A 167 6.28 -11.61 2.00
CA SER A 167 7.01 -12.86 1.81
C SER A 167 7.99 -12.77 0.64
N ALA A 168 8.98 -13.67 0.61
CA ALA A 168 9.79 -13.91 -0.59
C ALA A 168 8.88 -14.34 -1.75
N GLY A 169 8.59 -13.41 -2.67
CA GLY A 169 7.69 -13.62 -3.81
C GLY A 169 6.51 -12.65 -3.90
N ASP A 170 6.24 -11.88 -2.86
CA ASP A 170 5.24 -10.82 -2.92
C ASP A 170 5.70 -9.68 -3.83
N PHE A 171 4.73 -9.03 -4.48
CA PHE A 171 4.94 -7.85 -5.34
C PHE A 171 5.89 -8.08 -6.52
N LEU A 172 6.18 -9.34 -6.90
CA LEU A 172 6.91 -9.65 -8.12
C LEU A 172 6.21 -9.12 -9.37
N LEU A 173 4.88 -8.96 -9.32
CA LEU A 173 4.04 -8.43 -10.38
C LEU A 173 3.73 -6.94 -10.23
N LEU A 174 4.24 -6.27 -9.18
CA LEU A 174 3.96 -4.86 -8.94
C LEU A 174 4.66 -4.02 -10.01
N GLU A 175 3.87 -3.34 -10.84
CA GLU A 175 4.35 -2.58 -12.00
C GLU A 175 4.43 -1.08 -11.73
N SER A 176 3.52 -0.54 -10.91
CA SER A 176 3.46 0.90 -10.64
C SER A 176 3.10 1.20 -9.19
N ILE A 177 3.84 2.12 -8.59
CA ILE A 177 3.59 2.71 -7.28
C ILE A 177 3.52 4.22 -7.45
N MET A 178 2.38 4.82 -7.11
CA MET A 178 2.18 6.26 -7.09
C MET A 178 1.78 6.70 -5.69
N ILE A 179 2.58 7.58 -5.07
CA ILE A 179 2.35 8.09 -3.73
C ILE A 179 2.42 9.62 -3.77
N ARG A 180 1.33 10.28 -3.37
CA ARG A 180 1.23 11.74 -3.42
C ARG A 180 0.72 12.32 -2.10
N SER A 181 1.31 13.41 -1.63
CA SER A 181 0.85 14.16 -0.45
C SER A 181 0.63 13.27 0.80
N CYS A 182 1.62 12.45 1.15
CA CYS A 182 1.57 11.57 2.32
C CYS A 182 2.66 12.00 3.30
N ASP A 183 2.27 12.78 4.32
CA ASP A 183 3.22 13.52 5.14
C ASP A 183 4.00 12.64 6.11
N GLU A 184 3.36 11.70 6.79
CA GLU A 184 4.01 10.84 7.79
C GLU A 184 4.69 9.59 7.20
N LEU A 185 4.59 9.38 5.88
CA LEU A 185 5.12 8.20 5.24
C LEU A 185 6.65 8.16 5.34
N LYS A 186 7.18 7.12 5.99
CA LYS A 186 8.62 6.89 6.13
C LYS A 186 9.12 5.81 5.19
N TYR A 187 8.34 4.74 5.03
CA TYR A 187 8.71 3.56 4.25
C TYR A 187 7.55 3.08 3.38
N ILE A 188 7.83 2.46 2.24
CA ILE A 188 6.78 1.77 1.47
C ILE A 188 6.48 0.43 2.15
N PHE A 189 7.50 -0.38 2.40
CA PHE A 189 7.36 -1.69 3.05
C PHE A 189 7.92 -1.65 4.47
N GLY A 190 7.23 -2.28 5.43
CA GLY A 190 7.50 -2.19 6.86
C GLY A 190 8.61 -3.12 7.39
N GLN A 191 9.10 -4.06 6.59
CA GLN A 191 10.22 -4.94 6.94
C GLN A 191 11.19 -5.12 5.78
N HIS A 192 12.47 -5.31 6.09
CA HIS A 192 13.49 -5.65 5.11
C HIS A 192 13.56 -7.18 4.93
N GLN A 193 13.08 -7.67 3.80
CA GLN A 193 13.36 -9.03 3.31
C GLN A 193 13.87 -8.89 1.86
N ASP A 194 14.51 -9.91 1.30
CA ASP A 194 15.08 -9.91 -0.07
C ASP A 194 13.99 -9.78 -1.18
N VAL A 195 13.24 -8.69 -1.18
CA VAL A 195 12.21 -8.39 -2.17
C VAL A 195 12.88 -7.88 -3.42
N LYS A 196 12.54 -8.54 -4.51
CA LYS A 196 12.86 -8.06 -5.86
C LYS A 196 11.58 -7.49 -6.44
N LEU A 197 11.53 -6.18 -6.61
CA LEU A 197 10.47 -5.53 -7.37
C LEU A 197 10.74 -5.69 -8.89
N ALA A 198 10.78 -6.93 -9.36
CA ALA A 198 11.32 -7.30 -10.67
C ALA A 198 10.50 -6.75 -11.85
N SER A 199 9.22 -6.47 -11.64
CA SER A 199 8.32 -5.95 -12.68
C SER A 199 8.02 -4.45 -12.51
N LEU A 200 8.62 -3.78 -11.53
CA LEU A 200 8.33 -2.37 -11.25
C LEU A 200 8.86 -1.52 -12.40
N LYS A 201 7.98 -0.78 -13.04
CA LYS A 201 8.26 0.12 -14.17
C LYS A 201 8.21 1.57 -13.76
N GLU A 202 7.35 1.89 -12.79
CA GLU A 202 7.06 3.26 -12.37
C GLU A 202 7.00 3.37 -10.85
N LEU A 203 7.77 4.31 -10.30
CA LEU A 203 7.67 4.74 -8.92
C LEU A 203 7.60 6.26 -8.89
N GLU A 204 6.43 6.80 -8.56
CA GLU A 204 6.21 8.24 -8.38
C GLU A 204 5.98 8.56 -6.90
N LEU A 205 6.79 9.46 -6.36
CA LEU A 205 6.64 10.04 -5.04
C LEU A 205 6.56 11.56 -5.18
N LEU A 206 5.43 12.15 -4.82
CA LEU A 206 5.19 13.59 -4.92
C LEU A 206 4.72 14.15 -3.58
N VAL A 207 5.42 15.14 -3.01
CA VAL A 207 5.03 15.74 -1.73
C VAL A 207 4.97 14.66 -0.62
N VAL A 208 6.11 14.02 -0.35
CA VAL A 208 6.29 13.03 0.73
C VAL A 208 7.44 13.46 1.65
N PRO A 209 7.24 14.51 2.47
CA PRO A 209 8.33 15.21 3.15
C PRO A 209 9.14 14.36 4.14
N ASN A 210 8.54 13.32 4.73
CA ASN A 210 9.22 12.45 5.71
C ASN A 210 9.66 11.10 5.14
N PHE A 211 9.60 10.92 3.81
CA PHE A 211 10.00 9.66 3.17
C PHE A 211 11.49 9.40 3.35
N ILE A 212 11.83 8.22 3.89
CA ILE A 212 13.21 7.81 4.14
C ILE A 212 13.68 6.90 3.02
N ASN A 213 13.00 5.78 2.80
CA ASN A 213 13.41 4.76 1.82
C ASN A 213 12.26 3.79 1.49
N ILE A 214 12.41 2.96 0.46
CA ILE A 214 11.43 1.92 0.11
C ILE A 214 11.30 0.88 1.24
N PHE A 215 12.43 0.52 1.86
CA PHE A 215 12.52 -0.44 2.97
C PHE A 215 13.24 0.17 4.18
N PRO A 216 12.89 -0.19 5.43
CA PRO A 216 13.69 0.16 6.59
C PRO A 216 15.07 -0.52 6.52
N GLU A 217 16.07 0.07 7.16
CA GLU A 217 17.36 -0.60 7.31
C GLU A 217 17.20 -1.87 8.17
N PRO A 218 17.90 -2.97 7.84
CA PRO A 218 17.91 -4.15 8.68
C PRO A 218 18.44 -3.76 10.06
N SER A 219 17.59 -3.83 11.08
CA SER A 219 18.01 -3.53 12.45
C SER A 219 19.23 -4.38 12.79
N SER A 220 20.38 -3.75 13.05
CA SER A 220 21.54 -4.44 13.59
C SER A 220 21.09 -5.13 14.87
N ILE A 221 21.02 -6.47 14.83
CA ILE A 221 20.72 -7.31 15.99
C ILE A 221 21.74 -6.97 17.07
N LYS A 222 21.37 -6.10 18.01
CA LYS A 222 22.12 -5.89 19.24
C LYS A 222 21.84 -7.08 20.16
N GLY A 223 22.69 -8.09 20.04
CA GLY A 223 23.19 -8.92 21.14
C GLY A 223 22.21 -9.84 21.87
N SER A 224 22.32 -11.14 21.57
CA SER A 224 22.71 -12.07 22.62
C SER A 224 23.79 -13.00 22.07
N SER A 225 24.99 -12.81 22.58
CA SER A 225 26.09 -13.76 22.48
C SER A 225 25.66 -15.16 22.92
N ASN A 226 25.89 -16.18 22.09
CA ASN A 226 26.58 -17.41 22.47
C ASN A 226 26.89 -18.29 21.23
N SER A 227 28.20 -18.45 21.01
CA SER A 227 28.87 -19.68 20.53
C SER A 227 28.60 -20.23 19.12
N ILE A 228 29.45 -19.77 18.19
CA ILE A 228 30.18 -20.50 17.13
C ILE A 228 29.64 -21.87 16.69
N SER A 229 29.23 -21.96 15.43
CA SER A 229 29.77 -22.96 14.51
C SER A 229 30.04 -22.33 13.13
N LYS A 230 31.28 -22.50 12.65
CA LYS A 230 31.77 -22.08 11.35
C LYS A 230 30.92 -22.70 10.22
N LEU A 231 30.45 -21.87 9.30
CA LEU A 231 30.48 -22.21 7.87
C LEU A 231 31.20 -21.08 7.12
N GLN A 232 32.32 -21.44 6.50
CA GLN A 232 32.99 -20.63 5.47
C GLN A 232 32.38 -20.95 4.10
N SER A 233 32.51 -19.99 3.18
CA SER A 233 32.10 -19.98 1.77
C SER A 233 30.62 -19.64 1.59
N GLU A 234 30.22 -18.59 0.88
CA GLU A 234 30.78 -18.03 -0.35
C GLU A 234 30.37 -16.56 -0.49
N SER A 235 31.22 -15.73 -1.09
CA SER A 235 30.92 -14.33 -1.40
C SER A 235 29.76 -14.23 -2.40
N VAL A 236 28.54 -13.98 -1.93
CA VAL A 236 27.42 -13.65 -2.82
C VAL A 236 27.30 -12.14 -2.87
N LYS A 237 27.57 -11.60 -4.06
CA LYS A 237 27.49 -10.18 -4.39
C LYS A 237 26.14 -9.63 -3.98
N SER A 238 26.12 -8.83 -2.93
CA SER A 238 25.00 -7.96 -2.58
C SER A 238 24.80 -7.01 -3.74
N ASN A 239 23.67 -7.14 -4.44
CA ASN A 239 23.19 -6.05 -5.28
C ASN A 239 22.59 -5.01 -4.35
N THR A 240 23.46 -4.27 -3.67
CA THR A 240 23.13 -2.98 -3.08
C THR A 240 22.56 -2.15 -4.22
N LEU A 241 21.25 -1.83 -4.17
CA LEU A 241 20.67 -0.80 -5.02
C LEU A 241 21.31 0.52 -4.60
N ALA A 242 22.52 0.76 -5.10
CA ALA A 242 23.20 2.01 -4.96
C ALA A 242 22.37 3.02 -5.76
N TRP A 243 21.88 4.04 -5.08
CA TRP A 243 21.18 5.19 -5.66
C TRP A 243 21.96 5.87 -6.80
N SER A 244 23.24 5.52 -6.99
CA SER A 244 24.11 5.95 -8.07
C SER A 244 23.66 5.55 -9.49
N GLN A 245 22.64 4.71 -9.66
CA GLN A 245 22.14 4.29 -10.98
C GLN A 245 20.75 4.82 -11.34
N ILE A 246 20.15 5.65 -10.49
CA ILE A 246 18.75 6.08 -10.67
C ILE A 246 18.71 7.50 -11.24
N CYS A 247 18.14 7.65 -12.45
CA CYS A 247 18.03 8.93 -13.12
C CYS A 247 16.87 9.75 -12.54
N CYS A 248 17.16 10.71 -11.65
CA CYS A 248 16.18 11.69 -11.18
C CYS A 248 15.99 12.82 -12.22
N PHE A 249 14.78 12.96 -12.78
CA PHE A 249 14.39 14.19 -13.49
C PHE A 249 13.60 15.11 -12.55
N GLY A 250 14.28 16.08 -11.95
CA GLY A 250 13.63 17.14 -11.17
C GLY A 250 13.09 18.25 -12.08
N TYR A 251 11.77 18.45 -12.11
CA TYR A 251 11.20 19.67 -12.68
C TYR A 251 11.36 20.84 -11.71
N LYS A 252 12.20 21.83 -12.05
CA LYS A 252 12.30 23.10 -11.32
C LYS A 252 11.07 23.96 -11.64
N SER A 253 10.20 24.19 -10.66
CA SER A 253 9.27 25.32 -10.70
C SER A 253 10.04 26.63 -10.48
N ARG A 254 9.78 27.61 -11.35
CA ARG A 254 10.59 28.81 -11.58
C ARG A 254 10.19 29.93 -10.61
N GLY A 255 11.06 30.25 -9.65
CA GLY A 255 11.01 31.48 -8.84
C GLY A 255 12.40 32.12 -8.79
N SER A 256 12.50 33.41 -9.13
CA SER A 256 13.72 34.24 -9.21
C SER A 256 14.58 34.19 -7.94
N THR A 257 15.92 34.18 -7.95
CA THR A 257 16.83 35.25 -8.44
C THR A 257 18.24 34.72 -8.77
N SER A 258 18.93 35.49 -9.62
CA SER A 258 20.22 35.25 -10.28
C SER A 258 21.46 35.28 -9.38
N THR A 259 22.41 34.36 -9.63
CA THR A 259 23.87 34.67 -9.66
C THR A 259 24.60 33.78 -10.68
N LYS A 260 25.50 34.38 -11.48
CA LYS A 260 26.27 33.74 -12.58
C LYS A 260 27.54 33.01 -12.09
N MET A 261 27.71 31.77 -12.56
CA MET A 261 28.90 31.02 -13.09
C MET A 261 30.33 31.20 -12.52
N PRO A 262 31.16 30.12 -12.54
CA PRO A 262 31.99 29.85 -13.73
C PRO A 262 31.89 28.41 -14.28
N LEU A 263 32.05 28.29 -15.60
CA LEU A 263 32.36 27.05 -16.32
C LEU A 263 33.73 26.52 -15.89
N VAL A 264 33.82 25.25 -15.47
CA VAL A 264 35.04 24.46 -15.58
C VAL A 264 34.70 23.06 -16.09
N SER A 265 35.61 22.60 -16.94
CA SER A 265 35.62 21.48 -17.87
C SER A 265 35.74 20.08 -17.26
N LYS A 266 35.46 19.12 -18.16
CA LYS A 266 35.62 17.66 -18.12
C LYS A 266 36.68 17.06 -17.18
N ASP A 267 36.32 15.88 -16.70
CA ASP A 267 37.10 14.73 -16.22
C ASP A 267 37.23 14.50 -14.69
N GLU A 268 36.90 13.24 -14.35
CA GLU A 268 37.03 12.46 -13.10
C GLU A 268 35.91 12.48 -12.02
N PRO A 269 35.48 11.28 -11.53
CA PRO A 269 34.49 11.15 -10.47
C PRO A 269 35.16 11.34 -9.11
N LYS A 270 34.76 12.35 -8.35
CA LYS A 270 35.09 12.48 -6.93
C LYS A 270 33.94 11.94 -6.10
N ASP A 271 34.28 10.99 -5.23
CA ASP A 271 33.47 10.55 -4.10
C ASP A 271 32.86 11.76 -3.39
N CYS A 272 31.53 11.87 -3.47
CA CYS A 272 30.77 12.85 -2.71
C CYS A 272 29.76 12.10 -1.87
N SER A 273 30.13 11.84 -0.61
CA SER A 273 29.18 11.52 0.45
C SER A 273 28.26 12.73 0.64
N ILE A 274 26.99 12.59 0.24
CA ILE A 274 26.01 13.68 0.43
C ILE A 274 25.51 13.60 1.88
N THR A 275 25.97 14.55 2.69
CA THR A 275 25.35 14.88 3.97
C THR A 275 24.09 15.70 3.67
N LEU A 276 22.91 15.13 3.90
CA LEU A 276 21.64 15.84 3.70
C LEU A 276 21.38 16.75 4.92
N VAL A 277 21.66 18.04 4.74
CA VAL A 277 21.14 19.12 5.58
C VAL A 277 19.80 19.56 4.99
N THR A 278 18.74 19.52 5.79
CA THR A 278 17.40 19.98 5.40
C THR A 278 17.40 21.51 5.23
N PRO A 279 16.67 22.03 4.22
CA PRO A 279 15.33 22.55 4.52
C PRO A 279 14.28 22.32 3.41
N SER A 280 13.06 22.00 3.85
CA SER A 280 11.75 22.29 3.23
C SER A 280 11.72 22.65 1.73
N HIS A 281 11.76 21.64 0.86
CA HIS A 281 11.37 21.76 -0.55
C HIS A 281 10.60 20.53 -1.01
N ILE A 282 9.58 20.75 -1.84
CA ILE A 282 8.78 19.71 -2.50
C ILE A 282 9.74 18.80 -3.28
N PHE A 283 9.90 17.56 -2.83
CA PHE A 283 10.58 16.55 -3.62
C PHE A 283 9.57 15.88 -4.54
N ILE A 284 9.85 15.94 -5.83
CA ILE A 284 9.22 15.10 -6.85
C ILE A 284 10.26 14.04 -7.19
N TYR A 285 10.00 12.80 -6.82
CA TYR A 285 10.78 11.66 -7.29
C TYR A 285 9.91 10.90 -8.30
N SER A 286 10.30 10.93 -9.57
CA SER A 286 9.71 10.05 -10.57
C SER A 286 10.83 9.13 -11.06
N PHE A 287 10.66 7.84 -10.84
CA PHE A 287 11.61 6.81 -11.23
C PHE A 287 10.96 5.92 -12.29
N TRP A 288 11.69 5.73 -13.39
CA TRP A 288 11.36 4.80 -14.46
C TRP A 288 12.49 3.76 -14.51
N PHE A 289 12.14 2.48 -14.41
CA PHE A 289 13.09 1.37 -14.34
C PHE A 289 13.29 0.68 -15.69
#